data_AF-A0A9X3RAU0-F1
#
_entry.id   AF-A0A9X3RAU0-F1
#
_cell.length_a   1.000
_cell.length_b   1.000
_cell.length_c   1.000
_cell.angle_alpha   90.00
_cell.angle_beta   90.00
_cell.angle_gamma   90.00
#
_symmetry.space_group_name_H-M   'P 1'
#
loop_
_entity.id
_entity.type
_entity.pdbx_description
1 polymer ?
#
loop_
_entity_poly.entity_id
_entity_poly.type
_entity_poly.pdbx_seq_one_letter_code
_entity_poly.pdbx_strand_id
1 'polypeptide(L)' 'MQNTKVALIVSLCALIVIPGLFLIVSLITGQWKFLLFSIPPALIAGLTGLNLTIRQIKIERKSV' A
#
# COMPACT_ATOMS: atom_id res chain seq x y z
N MET A 1 -3.65 -22.31 -2.84
CA MET A 1 -2.88 -21.56 -1.82
C MET A 1 -2.96 -20.09 -2.15
N GLN A 2 -3.69 -19.31 -1.35
CA GLN A 2 -3.54 -17.86 -1.44
C GLN A 2 -2.19 -17.51 -0.81
N ASN A 3 -1.27 -16.97 -1.59
CA ASN A 3 0.06 -16.61 -1.12
C ASN A 3 -0.02 -15.29 -0.35
N THR A 4 -0.49 -15.36 0.89
CA THR A 4 -0.69 -14.23 1.80
C THR A 4 0.58 -13.37 1.95
N LYS A 5 1.77 -13.99 1.83
CA LYS A 5 3.06 -13.27 1.75
C LYS A 5 3.18 -12.33 0.55
N VAL A 6 2.72 -12.75 -0.63
CA VAL A 6 2.75 -11.95 -1.86
C VAL A 6 1.79 -10.78 -1.75
N ALA A 7 0.58 -10.98 -1.20
CA ALA A 7 -0.37 -9.91 -0.96
C ALA A 7 0.16 -8.84 0.02
N LEU A 8 0.90 -9.27 1.05
CA LEU A 8 1.54 -8.38 2.01
C LEU A 8 2.66 -7.55 1.34
N ILE A 9 3.52 -8.20 0.55
CA ILE A 9 4.60 -7.54 -0.21
C ILE A 9 4.02 -6.52 -1.20
N VAL A 10 3.00 -6.90 -1.97
CA VAL A 10 2.33 -6.00 -2.93
C VAL A 10 1.70 -4.80 -2.21
N SER A 11 1.06 -5.01 -1.06
CA SER A 11 0.47 -3.90 -0.27
C SER A 11 1.55 -2.94 0.25
N LEU A 12 2.68 -3.46 0.74
CA LEU A 12 3.82 -2.65 1.18
C LEU A 12 4.49 -1.92 0.02
N CYS A 13 4.67 -2.59 -1.12
CA CYS A 13 5.21 -1.97 -2.32
C CYS A 13 4.29 -0.84 -2.81
N ALA A 14 2.99 -1.04 -2.85
CA ALA A 14 2.04 0.01 -3.23
C ALA A 14 2.12 1.22 -2.29
N LEU A 15 2.31 1.00 -0.99
CA LEU A 15 2.45 2.06 0.02
C LEU A 15 3.71 2.92 -0.20
N ILE A 16 4.76 2.39 -0.83
CA ILE A 16 6.03 3.09 -1.07
C ILE A 16 6.13 3.64 -2.49
N VAL A 17 5.77 2.82 -3.48
CA VAL A 17 5.92 3.14 -4.91
C VAL A 17 4.98 4.25 -5.34
N ILE A 18 3.73 4.25 -4.86
CA ILE A 18 2.75 5.30 -5.21
C ILE A 18 3.22 6.67 -4.73
N PRO A 19 3.51 6.90 -3.43
CA PRO A 19 4.02 8.19 -2.99
C PRO A 19 5.42 8.49 -3.52
N GLY A 20 6.28 7.49 -3.75
CA GLY A 20 7.60 7.66 -4.36
C GLY A 20 7.53 8.23 -5.78
N LEU A 21 6.63 7.71 -6.63
CA LEU A 21 6.39 8.24 -7.97
C LEU A 21 5.86 9.68 -7.92
N PHE A 22 4.89 9.94 -7.04
CA PHE A 22 4.35 11.29 -6.86
C PHE A 22 5.38 12.27 -6.29
N LEU A 23 6.36 11.79 -5.51
CA LEU A 23 7.47 12.59 -5.02
C LEU A 23 8.41 13.00 -6.15
N ILE A 24 8.76 12.08 -7.05
CA ILE A 24 9.56 12.38 -8.24
C ILE A 24 8.83 13.40 -9.12
N VAL A 25 7.54 13.18 -9.40
CA VAL A 25 6.71 14.13 -10.17
C VAL A 25 6.62 15.50 -9.49
N SER A 26 6.46 15.52 -8.17
CA SER A 26 6.42 16.75 -7.39
C SER A 26 7.73 17.52 -7.40
N LEU A 27 8.88 16.82 -7.40
CA LEU A 27 10.20 17.44 -7.53
C LEU A 27 10.40 18.05 -8.92
N ILE A 28 9.96 17.37 -9.98
CA ILE A 28 10.10 17.85 -11.37
C ILE A 28 9.18 19.04 -11.63
N THR A 29 7.93 18.99 -11.14
CA THR A 29 6.92 20.03 -11.38
C THR A 29 6.99 21.20 -10.40
N GLY A 30 7.71 21.05 -9.29
CA GLY A 30 7.70 22.00 -8.16
C GLY A 30 6.35 22.07 -7.41
N GLN A 31 5.37 21.25 -7.79
CA GLN A 31 4.01 21.28 -7.25
C GLN A 31 3.80 20.20 -6.18
N TRP A 32 4.11 20.55 -4.93
CA TRP A 32 3.92 19.72 -3.74
C TRP A 32 2.49 19.25 -3.47
N LYS A 33 1.49 19.89 -4.10
CA LYS A 33 0.10 19.44 -4.06
C LYS A 33 -0.08 18.03 -4.63
N PHE A 34 0.70 17.62 -5.63
CA PHE A 34 0.63 16.27 -6.17
C PHE A 34 1.01 15.22 -5.12
N LEU A 35 2.09 15.46 -4.36
CA LEU A 35 2.47 14.61 -3.25
C LEU A 35 1.35 14.55 -2.20
N LEU A 36 0.84 15.71 -1.78
CA LEU A 36 -0.22 15.80 -0.75
C LEU A 36 -1.51 15.08 -1.16
N PHE A 37 -1.87 15.13 -2.46
CA PHE A 37 -3.07 14.49 -2.99
C PHE A 37 -2.90 12.97 -3.16
N SER A 38 -1.65 12.50 -3.30
CA SER A 38 -1.34 11.07 -3.43
C SER A 38 -1.33 10.32 -2.09
N ILE A 39 -1.10 11.02 -0.98
CA ILE A 39 -0.98 10.43 0.35
C ILE A 39 -2.28 9.73 0.80
N PRO A 40 -3.48 10.36 0.72
CA PRO A 40 -4.73 9.70 1.12
C PRO A 40 -5.02 8.42 0.34
N PRO A 41 -5.01 8.39 -1.01
CA PRO A 41 -5.29 7.15 -1.74
C PRO A 41 -4.21 6.09 -1.57
N ALA A 42 -2.93 6.46 -1.42
CA ALA A 42 -1.85 5.50 -1.13
C ALA A 42 -2.02 4.84 0.24
N LEU A 43 -2.36 5.62 1.27
CA LEU A 43 -2.67 5.10 2.60
C LEU A 43 -3.89 4.19 2.58
N ILE A 44 -4.97 4.60 1.91
CA ILE A 44 -6.19 3.78 1.80
C ILE A 44 -5.88 2.46 1.11
N ALA A 45 -5.17 2.48 -0.01
CA ALA A 45 -4.81 1.26 -0.74
C ALA A 45 -3.91 0.33 0.09
N GLY A 46 -2.83 0.86 0.67
CA GLY A 46 -1.88 0.08 1.45
C GLY A 46 -2.46 -0.44 2.77
N LEU A 47 -3.21 0.37 3.52
CA LEU A 47 -3.84 -0.05 4.78
C LEU A 47 -4.97 -1.04 4.54
N THR A 48 -5.77 -0.86 3.49
CA THR A 48 -6.83 -1.82 3.13
C THR A 48 -6.23 -3.18 2.76
N GLY A 49 -5.21 -3.19 1.90
CA GLY A 49 -4.50 -4.42 1.54
C GLY A 49 -3.85 -5.11 2.73
N LEU A 50 -3.20 -4.34 3.61
CA LEU A 50 -2.60 -4.84 4.84
C LEU A 50 -3.65 -5.44 5.79
N ASN A 51 -4.78 -4.75 6.01
CA ASN A 51 -5.84 -5.21 6.91
C ASN A 51 -6.50 -6.51 6.41
N LEU A 52 -6.76 -6.61 5.10
CA LEU A 52 -7.27 -7.83 4.47
C LEU A 52 -6.28 -8.98 4.63
N THR A 53 -5.00 -8.72 4.41
CA THR A 53 -3.94 -9.73 4.56
C THR A 53 -3.81 -10.19 6.02
N ILE A 54 -3.80 -9.28 6.99
CA ILE A 54 -3.78 -9.61 8.43
C ILE A 54 -5.01 -10.44 8.80
N ARG A 55 -6.19 -10.09 8.29
CA ARG A 55 -7.44 -10.83 8.52
C ARG A 55 -7.33 -12.26 7.96
N GLN A 56 -6.77 -12.43 6.77
CA GLN A 56 -6.54 -13.75 6.19
C GLN A 56 -5.56 -14.58 7.02
N ILE A 57 -4.42 -14.02 7.45
CA ILE A 57 -3.46 -14.71 8.32
C ILE A 57 -4.12 -15.17 9.63
N LYS A 58 -5.02 -14.34 10.20
CA LYS A 58 -5.70 -14.64 11.45
C LYS A 58 -6.75 -15.75 11.30
N ILE A 59 -7.43 -15.80 10.15
CA ILE A 59 -8.37 -16.87 9.82
C ILE A 59 -7.62 -18.18 9.58
N GLU A 60 -6.55 -18.14 8.77
CA GLU A 60 -5.73 -19.30 8.41
C GLU A 60 -5.07 -19.93 9.64
N ARG A 61 -4.64 -19.14 10.64
CA ARG A 61 -4.13 -19.63 11.92
C ARG A 61 -5.18 -20.20 12.88
N LYS A 62 -6.46 -19.88 12.70
CA LYS A 62 -7.55 -20.37 13.57
C LYS A 62 -8.19 -21.66 13.02
N SER A 63 -7.92 -21.98 11.75
CA SER A 63 -8.38 -23.19 11.06
C SER A 63 -7.38 -24.36 11.07
N VAL A 64 -6.20 -24.18 11.69
CA VAL A 64 -5.20 -25.21 11.99
C VAL A 64 -5.26 -25.53 13.47
#